data_AF-A0A820H0D1-F1
#
_entry.id   AF-A0A820H0D1-F1
#
_cell.length_a   1.000
_cell.length_b   1.000
_cell.length_c   1.000
_cell.angle_alpha   90.00
_cell.angle_beta   90.00
_cell.angle_gamma   90.00
#
_symmetry.space_group_name_H-M   'P 1'
#
loop_
_entity.id
_entity.type
_entity.pdbx_description
1 polymer ?
#
loop_
_entity_poly.entity_id
_entity_poly.type
_entity_poly.pdbx_seq_one_letter_code
_entity_poly.pdbx_strand_id
1 'polypeptide(L)'
;RIISTCINDYSLFNEEKDSFQPGWILNQTSIEEDEDYSSSILKAFTYQSSKELDTYAYVGDHGTYSGDGYVYEFRGRLSDIKSNLSLLHQLQWIDANTRAVIIQLTLYNPNVALFTSVTFLLEFLSASGVHSSARFEPLNFYVFTSLTQLICTIIYICFVIYFLIIEIKLLIKLKLKYFYEFWSIIQTGIISCSITSIIIYIWRFKEYNRLSSLFLETNGYTYVNLQMIAYVDDVLTSLLGFCCFFGTIKFIKFIRFNKSLRIFVQTLKYVTKELISFSLMFSIVFMAFLALFYLLFNSSIASCSSLLSTAQMLFETTLMSFDVTDFTGADPFLGPFCFFNFYYYCCFRMLKNFLNWTHLRRPNVEEIYELQDSRMRSHYVDPIENFPDKIDQFLEAIDRIYIDQKKELLKLKRAGV
;
A
#
# COMPACT_ATOMS: atom_id res chain seq x y z
N ARG A 1 -22.70 -44.09 15.68
CA ARG A 1 -23.44 -42.81 15.63
C ARG A 1 -23.36 -42.30 14.21
N ILE A 2 -24.47 -42.25 13.48
CA ILE A 2 -24.52 -41.58 12.18
C ILE A 2 -24.67 -40.09 12.49
N ILE A 3 -23.71 -39.27 12.07
CA ILE A 3 -23.81 -37.81 12.20
C ILE A 3 -24.77 -37.37 11.09
N SER A 4 -25.93 -36.86 11.46
CA SER A 4 -27.02 -36.49 10.52
C SER A 4 -26.82 -35.13 9.86
N THR A 5 -25.95 -34.28 10.40
CA THR A 5 -25.74 -32.91 9.94
C THR A 5 -24.26 -32.57 9.87
N CYS A 6 -23.82 -32.02 8.74
CA CYS A 6 -22.47 -31.50 8.53
C CYS A 6 -22.58 -30.00 8.30
N ILE A 7 -21.78 -29.22 9.02
CA ILE A 7 -21.74 -27.77 8.87
C ILE A 7 -20.51 -27.43 8.03
N ASN A 8 -20.74 -26.83 6.86
CA ASN A 8 -19.69 -26.52 5.90
C ASN A 8 -19.05 -25.16 6.20
N ASP A 9 -17.82 -24.95 5.73
CA ASP A 9 -17.21 -23.61 5.70
C ASP A 9 -17.99 -22.69 4.76
N TYR A 10 -17.93 -21.39 5.04
CA TYR A 10 -18.59 -20.40 4.18
C TYR A 10 -17.92 -20.34 2.80
N SER A 11 -18.76 -20.31 1.75
CA SER A 11 -18.36 -20.02 0.39
C SER A 11 -19.51 -19.28 -0.31
N LEU A 12 -19.20 -18.52 -1.35
CA LEU A 12 -20.24 -17.83 -2.14
C LEU A 12 -21.22 -18.79 -2.85
N PHE A 13 -20.89 -20.09 -2.94
CA PHE A 13 -21.71 -21.10 -3.60
C PHE A 13 -22.65 -21.86 -2.66
N ASN A 14 -22.39 -21.83 -1.34
CA ASN A 14 -23.20 -22.52 -0.34
C ASN A 14 -23.90 -21.55 0.63
N GLU A 15 -24.02 -20.29 0.22
CA GLU A 15 -24.77 -19.26 0.92
C GLU A 15 -26.28 -19.56 0.85
N GLU A 16 -26.95 -19.48 2.00
CA GLU A 16 -28.40 -19.66 2.11
C GLU A 16 -29.15 -18.39 1.69
N LYS A 17 -30.14 -18.53 0.79
CA LYS A 17 -30.85 -17.41 0.15
C LYS A 17 -32.37 -17.50 0.26
N ASP A 18 -32.88 -18.58 0.86
CA ASP A 18 -34.33 -18.74 1.05
C ASP A 18 -34.86 -17.81 2.14
N SER A 19 -36.17 -17.55 2.15
CA SER A 19 -36.80 -16.77 3.22
C SER A 19 -37.51 -17.70 4.20
N PHE A 20 -37.31 -17.45 5.49
CA PHE A 20 -37.77 -18.31 6.57
C PHE A 20 -38.81 -17.60 7.45
N GLN A 21 -39.58 -18.41 8.19
CA GLN A 21 -40.36 -17.93 9.32
C GLN A 21 -39.49 -17.81 10.58
N PRO A 22 -39.95 -17.05 11.60
CA PRO A 22 -39.27 -16.97 12.89
C PRO A 22 -38.85 -18.35 13.42
N GLY A 23 -37.56 -18.51 13.73
CA GLY A 23 -36.98 -19.78 14.16
C GLY A 23 -36.39 -20.66 13.04
N TRP A 24 -36.08 -20.08 11.86
CA TRP A 24 -35.50 -20.80 10.72
C TRP A 24 -36.38 -21.93 10.16
N ILE A 25 -37.70 -21.74 10.23
CA ILE A 25 -38.67 -22.72 9.76
C ILE A 25 -39.01 -22.45 8.29
N LEU A 26 -38.91 -23.49 7.46
CA LEU A 26 -39.30 -23.42 6.04
C LEU A 26 -40.83 -23.36 5.92
N ASN A 27 -41.31 -22.52 4.98
CA ASN A 27 -42.74 -22.27 4.68
C ASN A 27 -43.59 -23.51 4.28
N GLN A 28 -43.08 -24.73 4.39
CA GLN A 28 -43.76 -25.97 3.98
C GLN A 28 -44.60 -26.62 5.09
N THR A 29 -44.49 -26.18 6.34
CA THR A 29 -45.36 -26.64 7.41
C THR A 29 -46.42 -25.58 7.70
N SER A 30 -47.68 -25.91 7.41
CA SER A 30 -48.86 -25.23 7.94
C SER A 30 -48.80 -25.27 9.48
N ILE A 31 -48.15 -24.27 10.06
CA ILE A 31 -48.10 -24.05 11.51
C ILE A 31 -49.00 -22.86 11.80
N GLU A 32 -49.78 -23.03 12.86
CA GLU A 32 -50.87 -22.20 13.37
C GLU A 32 -50.51 -20.71 13.43
N GLU A 33 -51.43 -19.87 12.93
CA GLU A 33 -51.36 -18.41 12.85
C GLU A 33 -51.49 -17.71 14.23
N ASP A 34 -50.85 -18.22 15.29
CA ASP A 34 -51.16 -17.80 16.66
C ASP A 34 -50.10 -16.89 17.33
N GLU A 35 -49.00 -16.55 16.65
CA GLU A 35 -48.01 -15.58 17.17
C GLU A 35 -47.84 -14.38 16.24
N ASP A 36 -48.50 -13.27 16.60
CA ASP A 36 -48.35 -11.95 15.96
C ASP A 36 -46.95 -11.36 16.25
N TYR A 37 -45.95 -11.83 15.51
CA TYR A 37 -44.61 -11.26 15.53
C TYR A 37 -44.60 -9.85 14.94
N SER A 38 -43.80 -8.96 15.51
CA SER A 38 -43.64 -7.62 14.94
C SER A 38 -43.04 -7.70 13.52
N SER A 39 -43.40 -6.73 12.67
CA SER A 39 -42.88 -6.66 11.29
C SER A 39 -41.36 -6.60 11.21
N SER A 40 -40.69 -6.05 12.23
CA SER A 40 -39.23 -6.04 12.35
C SER A 40 -38.62 -7.41 12.58
N ILE A 41 -39.31 -8.28 13.34
CA ILE A 41 -38.86 -9.66 13.60
C ILE A 41 -39.09 -10.52 12.36
N LEU A 42 -40.24 -10.39 11.71
CA LEU A 42 -40.50 -11.10 10.46
C LEU A 42 -39.45 -10.77 9.38
N LYS A 43 -39.10 -9.49 9.22
CA LYS A 43 -38.06 -9.04 8.29
C LYS A 43 -36.65 -9.57 8.62
N ALA A 44 -36.39 -9.93 9.89
CA ALA A 44 -35.10 -10.47 10.30
C ALA A 44 -34.87 -11.91 9.81
N PHE A 45 -35.91 -12.64 9.44
CA PHE A 45 -35.82 -14.01 8.88
C PHE A 45 -36.05 -14.06 7.36
N THR A 46 -36.31 -12.91 6.72
CA THR A 46 -36.40 -12.80 5.26
C THR A 46 -35.05 -12.44 4.68
N TYR A 47 -34.63 -13.16 3.64
CA TYR A 47 -33.40 -12.87 2.90
C TYR A 47 -33.51 -11.53 2.19
N GLN A 48 -32.45 -10.72 2.30
CA GLN A 48 -32.33 -9.41 1.64
C GLN A 48 -31.05 -9.36 0.81
N SER A 49 -31.17 -8.81 -0.38
CA SER A 49 -30.03 -8.67 -1.29
C SER A 49 -29.20 -7.43 -0.97
N SER A 50 -27.90 -7.46 -1.28
CA SER A 50 -26.97 -6.33 -1.13
C SER A 50 -27.42 -5.05 -1.82
N LYS A 51 -28.17 -5.16 -2.92
CA LYS A 51 -28.73 -4.00 -3.63
C LYS A 51 -29.85 -3.32 -2.84
N GLU A 52 -30.64 -4.10 -2.09
CA GLU A 52 -31.72 -3.57 -1.24
C GLU A 52 -31.15 -2.99 0.06
N LEU A 53 -30.12 -3.63 0.61
CA LEU A 53 -29.41 -3.22 1.83
C LEU A 53 -28.38 -2.10 1.61
N ASP A 54 -28.03 -1.80 0.35
CA ASP A 54 -26.96 -0.87 -0.01
C ASP A 54 -25.62 -1.24 0.68
N THR A 55 -25.33 -2.54 0.69
CA THR A 55 -24.17 -3.18 1.32
C THR A 55 -23.23 -3.77 0.27
N TYR A 56 -21.98 -3.98 0.67
CA TYR A 56 -20.93 -4.53 -0.18
C TYR A 56 -20.23 -5.68 0.54
N ALA A 57 -19.50 -6.49 -0.23
CA ALA A 57 -18.75 -7.60 0.33
C ALA A 57 -17.75 -7.11 1.40
N TYR A 58 -17.77 -7.74 2.57
CA TYR A 58 -16.87 -7.44 3.67
C TYR A 58 -15.75 -8.48 3.71
N VAL A 59 -14.51 -8.02 3.67
CA VAL A 59 -13.33 -8.89 3.81
C VAL A 59 -12.98 -8.98 5.29
N GLY A 60 -13.21 -10.15 5.89
CA GLY A 60 -12.77 -10.51 7.24
C GLY A 60 -11.40 -11.19 7.24
N ASP A 61 -11.01 -11.72 8.40
CA ASP A 61 -9.72 -12.40 8.57
C ASP A 61 -9.79 -13.85 8.07
N HIS A 62 -10.95 -14.50 8.19
CA HIS A 62 -11.16 -15.90 7.83
C HIS A 62 -11.97 -16.10 6.55
N GLY A 63 -12.61 -15.06 6.03
CA GLY A 63 -13.37 -15.15 4.78
C GLY A 63 -13.80 -13.80 4.21
N THR A 64 -14.25 -13.83 2.96
CA THR A 64 -14.91 -12.69 2.33
C THR A 64 -16.41 -12.95 2.29
N TYR A 65 -17.16 -12.18 3.06
CA TYR A 65 -18.61 -12.30 3.19
C TYR A 65 -19.31 -11.43 2.16
N SER A 66 -20.41 -11.92 1.59
CA SER A 66 -21.29 -11.14 0.73
C SER A 66 -21.91 -9.99 1.53
N GLY A 67 -22.45 -8.98 0.83
CA GLY A 67 -23.30 -7.97 1.46
C GLY A 67 -24.74 -8.43 1.65
N ASP A 68 -25.07 -9.66 1.25
CA ASP A 68 -26.41 -10.21 1.29
C ASP A 68 -26.67 -10.86 2.66
N GLY A 69 -27.93 -11.09 3.01
CA GLY A 69 -28.28 -11.95 4.14
C GLY A 69 -29.50 -11.50 4.91
N TYR A 70 -29.51 -11.84 6.20
CA TYR A 70 -30.62 -11.60 7.12
C TYR A 70 -30.28 -10.44 8.04
N VAL A 71 -31.15 -9.44 8.12
CA VAL A 71 -30.84 -8.18 8.80
C VAL A 71 -31.94 -7.81 9.77
N TYR A 72 -31.53 -7.53 11.01
CA TYR A 72 -32.37 -6.91 12.02
C TYR A 72 -31.94 -5.46 12.26
N GLU A 73 -32.81 -4.51 11.94
CA GLU A 73 -32.55 -3.08 12.16
C GLU A 73 -32.85 -2.67 13.62
N PHE A 74 -31.86 -2.06 14.29
CA PHE A 74 -32.05 -1.49 15.62
C PHE A 74 -32.90 -0.20 15.55
N ARG A 75 -34.22 -0.34 15.65
CA ARG A 75 -35.17 0.77 15.58
C ARG A 75 -36.07 0.86 16.80
N GLY A 76 -36.33 2.08 17.26
CA GLY A 76 -37.31 2.37 18.32
C GLY A 76 -36.68 2.64 19.68
N ARG A 77 -37.45 2.41 20.75
CA ARG A 77 -36.99 2.63 22.13
C ARG A 77 -36.08 1.50 22.56
N LEU A 78 -35.17 1.81 23.49
CA LEU A 78 -34.24 0.82 24.04
C LEU A 78 -34.95 -0.38 24.70
N SER A 79 -36.13 -0.17 25.31
CA SER A 79 -36.97 -1.24 25.85
C SER A 79 -37.38 -2.25 24.77
N ASP A 80 -37.83 -1.75 23.64
CA ASP A 80 -38.42 -2.54 22.55
C ASP A 80 -37.31 -3.29 21.80
N ILE A 81 -36.16 -2.62 21.61
CA ILE A 81 -34.96 -3.26 21.05
C ILE A 81 -34.50 -4.40 21.97
N LYS A 82 -34.46 -4.19 23.28
CA LYS A 82 -34.03 -5.22 24.24
C LYS A 82 -34.99 -6.42 24.28
N SER A 83 -36.30 -6.18 24.23
CA SER A 83 -37.30 -7.27 24.16
C SER A 83 -37.17 -8.04 22.86
N ASN A 84 -37.02 -7.35 21.73
CA ASN A 84 -36.86 -7.98 20.41
C ASN A 84 -35.57 -8.79 20.31
N LEU A 85 -34.45 -8.29 20.85
CA LEU A 85 -33.20 -9.05 20.90
C LEU A 85 -33.30 -10.29 21.78
N SER A 86 -34.04 -10.20 22.90
CA SER A 86 -34.31 -11.36 23.76
C SER A 86 -35.15 -12.41 23.01
N LEU A 87 -36.12 -11.96 22.21
CA LEU A 87 -36.93 -12.82 21.37
C LEU A 87 -36.10 -13.47 20.24
N LEU A 88 -35.27 -12.72 19.53
CA LEU A 88 -34.35 -13.26 18.51
C LEU A 88 -33.38 -14.29 19.09
N HIS A 89 -32.93 -14.09 20.34
CA HIS A 89 -32.11 -15.07 21.04
C HIS A 89 -32.90 -16.34 21.37
N GLN A 90 -34.15 -16.23 21.83
CA GLN A 90 -35.04 -17.38 22.05
C GLN A 90 -35.31 -18.15 20.76
N LEU A 91 -35.50 -17.44 19.64
CA LEU A 91 -35.69 -17.99 18.30
C LEU A 91 -34.40 -18.51 17.64
N GLN A 92 -33.26 -18.47 18.34
CA GLN A 92 -31.96 -18.92 17.80
C GLN A 92 -31.61 -18.25 16.46
N TRP A 93 -31.82 -16.93 16.34
CA TRP A 93 -31.47 -16.19 15.13
C TRP A 93 -29.99 -16.30 14.78
N ILE A 94 -29.12 -16.45 15.78
CA ILE A 94 -27.73 -16.88 15.60
C ILE A 94 -27.66 -18.35 15.99
N ASP A 95 -27.35 -19.20 15.03
CA ASP A 95 -27.33 -20.66 15.17
C ASP A 95 -25.94 -21.25 14.81
N ALA A 96 -25.83 -22.58 14.77
CA ALA A 96 -24.58 -23.27 14.43
C ALA A 96 -24.16 -23.13 12.96
N ASN A 97 -25.10 -22.80 12.07
CA ASN A 97 -24.86 -22.59 10.64
C ASN A 97 -24.42 -21.15 10.33
N THR A 98 -24.62 -20.22 11.26
CA THR A 98 -24.17 -18.84 11.14
C THR A 98 -22.65 -18.81 10.98
N ARG A 99 -22.16 -18.00 10.03
CA ARG A 99 -20.72 -17.91 9.68
C ARG A 99 -20.12 -16.55 9.96
N ALA A 100 -20.90 -15.48 9.80
CA ALA A 100 -20.51 -14.15 10.21
C ALA A 100 -21.72 -13.38 10.72
N VAL A 101 -21.52 -12.58 11.75
CA VAL A 101 -22.46 -11.55 12.21
C VAL A 101 -21.76 -10.21 12.13
N ILE A 102 -22.32 -9.30 11.33
CA ILE A 102 -21.78 -7.96 11.12
C ILE A 102 -22.72 -6.97 11.80
N ILE A 103 -22.21 -6.23 12.78
CA ILE A 103 -22.96 -5.18 13.48
C ILE A 103 -22.41 -3.85 13.00
N GLN A 104 -23.26 -3.05 12.36
CA GLN A 104 -22.89 -1.77 11.80
C GLN A 104 -23.61 -0.62 12.53
N LEU A 105 -22.84 0.41 12.87
CA LEU A 105 -23.33 1.60 13.56
C LEU A 105 -22.70 2.83 12.92
N THR A 106 -23.49 3.90 12.82
CA THR A 106 -23.01 5.21 12.39
C THR A 106 -23.13 6.18 13.55
N LEU A 107 -22.01 6.75 13.97
CA LEU A 107 -21.94 7.74 15.04
C LEU A 107 -21.66 9.12 14.45
N TYR A 108 -22.21 10.17 15.05
CA TYR A 108 -21.91 11.55 14.68
C TYR A 108 -21.42 12.33 15.90
N ASN A 109 -20.24 12.94 15.79
CA ASN A 109 -19.70 13.81 16.81
C ASN A 109 -19.88 15.29 16.40
N PRO A 110 -20.81 16.04 17.04
CA PRO A 110 -21.11 17.42 16.66
C PRO A 110 -19.97 18.40 16.98
N ASN A 111 -19.09 18.08 17.92
CA ASN A 111 -18.00 19.00 18.31
C ASN A 111 -16.92 19.13 17.23
N VAL A 112 -16.66 18.02 16.52
CA VAL A 112 -15.68 17.96 15.42
C VAL A 112 -16.33 17.87 14.05
N ALA A 113 -17.67 17.80 14.00
CA ALA A 113 -18.47 17.63 12.78
C ALA A 113 -18.03 16.43 11.92
N LEU A 114 -17.68 15.31 12.58
CA LEU A 114 -17.26 14.07 11.92
C LEU A 114 -18.27 12.97 12.16
N PHE A 115 -18.54 12.21 11.10
CA PHE A 115 -19.21 10.92 11.20
C PHE A 115 -18.18 9.85 11.51
N THR A 116 -18.60 8.74 12.10
CA THR A 116 -17.74 7.58 12.32
C THR A 116 -18.54 6.34 11.97
N SER A 117 -18.09 5.60 10.96
CA SER A 117 -18.61 4.27 10.67
C SER A 117 -17.94 3.28 11.62
N VAL A 118 -18.74 2.50 12.32
CA VAL A 118 -18.29 1.45 13.24
C VAL A 118 -18.82 0.13 12.73
N THR A 119 -17.92 -0.80 12.48
CA THR A 119 -18.28 -2.16 12.06
C THR A 119 -17.64 -3.16 13.02
N PHE A 120 -18.46 -3.95 13.69
CA PHE A 120 -18.02 -5.14 14.41
C PHE A 120 -18.30 -6.37 13.55
N LEU A 121 -17.31 -7.24 13.41
CA LEU A 121 -17.44 -8.52 12.72
C LEU A 121 -17.20 -9.64 13.74
N LEU A 122 -18.12 -10.59 13.78
CA LEU A 122 -18.01 -11.84 14.54
C LEU A 122 -18.00 -13.00 13.55
N GLU A 123 -16.86 -13.64 13.35
CA GLU A 123 -16.69 -14.79 12.46
C GLU A 123 -16.82 -16.09 13.26
N PHE A 124 -17.72 -16.97 12.84
CA PHE A 124 -17.95 -18.28 13.44
C PHE A 124 -17.25 -19.34 12.60
N LEU A 125 -16.22 -19.96 13.16
CA LEU A 125 -15.45 -21.01 12.49
C LEU A 125 -16.17 -22.36 12.59
N SER A 126 -16.09 -23.17 11.54
CA SER A 126 -16.67 -24.53 11.51
C SER A 126 -16.12 -25.46 12.60
N ALA A 127 -14.91 -25.18 13.10
CA ALA A 127 -14.29 -25.91 14.21
C ALA A 127 -14.79 -25.48 15.61
N SER A 128 -15.86 -24.69 15.69
CA SER A 128 -16.47 -24.19 16.93
C SER A 128 -15.59 -23.16 17.67
N GLY A 129 -15.36 -22.02 17.03
CA GLY A 129 -14.73 -20.84 17.62
C GLY A 129 -15.34 -19.55 17.08
N VAL A 130 -15.25 -18.47 17.85
CA VAL A 130 -15.70 -17.14 17.44
C VAL A 130 -14.52 -16.19 17.42
N HIS A 131 -14.23 -15.60 16.27
CA HIS A 131 -13.24 -14.55 16.11
C HIS A 131 -13.95 -13.20 15.99
N SER A 132 -13.47 -12.18 16.71
CA SER A 132 -14.09 -10.86 16.73
C SER A 132 -13.12 -9.79 16.25
N SER A 133 -13.53 -8.99 15.28
CA SER A 133 -12.78 -7.81 14.82
C SER A 133 -13.67 -6.56 14.82
N ALA A 134 -13.04 -5.40 14.98
CA ALA A 134 -13.73 -4.12 15.05
C ALA A 134 -13.00 -3.09 14.21
N ARG A 135 -13.76 -2.30 13.46
CA ARG A 135 -13.24 -1.26 12.56
C ARG A 135 -13.95 0.06 12.83
N PHE A 136 -13.16 1.13 13.01
CA PHE A 136 -13.65 2.47 13.32
C PHE A 136 -13.10 3.46 12.31
N GLU A 137 -13.98 4.12 11.56
CA GLU A 137 -13.59 4.93 10.41
C GLU A 137 -14.21 6.32 10.50
N PRO A 138 -13.43 7.35 10.87
CA PRO A 138 -13.92 8.72 10.88
C PRO A 138 -14.06 9.24 9.45
N LEU A 139 -15.25 9.75 9.12
CA LEU A 139 -15.60 10.28 7.81
C LEU A 139 -15.96 11.75 7.91
N ASN A 140 -15.37 12.55 7.02
CA ASN A 140 -15.72 13.94 6.86
C ASN A 140 -16.61 14.13 5.63
N PHE A 141 -17.88 14.45 5.87
CA PHE A 141 -18.86 14.73 4.81
C PHE A 141 -18.70 16.13 4.19
N TYR A 142 -17.99 17.03 4.87
CA TYR A 142 -17.80 18.40 4.39
C TYR A 142 -16.63 18.45 3.40
N VAL A 143 -16.96 18.23 2.13
CA VAL A 143 -16.01 18.14 1.01
C VAL A 143 -15.12 19.38 0.89
N PHE A 144 -15.67 20.58 1.12
CA PHE A 144 -14.91 21.83 1.13
C PHE A 144 -15.26 22.60 2.40
N THR A 145 -14.48 22.40 3.45
CA THR A 145 -14.66 23.12 4.72
C THR A 145 -14.13 24.56 4.60
N SER A 146 -13.22 24.82 3.66
CA SER A 146 -12.58 26.12 3.46
C SER A 146 -12.32 26.45 1.99
N LEU A 147 -12.35 27.74 1.66
CA LEU A 147 -11.98 28.24 0.32
C LEU A 147 -10.54 27.86 -0.07
N THR A 148 -9.64 27.75 0.91
CA THR A 148 -8.24 27.35 0.70
C THR A 148 -8.15 25.92 0.17
N GLN A 149 -8.92 24.98 0.71
CA GLN A 149 -8.97 23.60 0.21
C GLN A 149 -9.43 23.55 -1.25
N LEU A 150 -10.46 24.32 -1.61
CA LEU A 150 -10.97 24.38 -2.98
C LEU A 150 -9.91 24.93 -3.95
N ILE A 151 -9.23 26.01 -3.58
CA ILE A 151 -8.14 26.60 -4.37
C ILE A 151 -6.99 25.59 -4.54
N CYS A 152 -6.57 24.92 -3.46
CA CYS A 152 -5.53 23.90 -3.50
C CYS A 152 -5.91 22.73 -4.43
N THR A 153 -7.16 22.27 -4.40
CA THR A 153 -7.65 21.20 -5.29
C THR A 153 -7.62 21.62 -6.75
N ILE A 154 -8.05 22.84 -7.08
CA ILE A 154 -7.99 23.37 -8.45
C ILE A 154 -6.53 23.42 -8.93
N ILE A 155 -5.63 23.97 -8.11
CA ILE A 155 -4.21 24.05 -8.40
C ILE A 155 -3.62 22.64 -8.63
N TYR A 156 -3.98 21.67 -7.78
CA TYR A 156 -3.53 20.29 -7.93
C TYR A 156 -3.99 19.68 -9.26
N ILE A 157 -5.26 19.84 -9.64
CA ILE A 157 -5.78 19.36 -10.94
C ILE A 157 -5.03 20.03 -12.10
N CYS A 158 -4.78 21.34 -12.03
CA CYS A 158 -3.98 22.05 -13.04
C CYS A 158 -2.56 21.48 -13.16
N PHE A 159 -1.90 21.15 -12.04
CA PHE A 159 -0.58 20.52 -12.05
C PHE A 159 -0.60 19.14 -12.68
N VAL A 160 -1.61 18.31 -12.38
CA VAL A 160 -1.76 16.97 -12.98
C VAL A 160 -1.91 17.08 -14.49
N ILE A 161 -2.76 17.99 -14.99
CA ILE A 161 -2.94 18.22 -16.44
C ILE A 161 -1.64 18.72 -17.08
N TYR A 162 -0.96 19.67 -16.45
CA TYR A 162 0.33 20.18 -16.94
C TYR A 162 1.38 19.08 -17.07
N PHE A 163 1.54 18.25 -16.02
CA PHE A 163 2.50 17.13 -16.05
C PHE A 163 2.09 16.05 -17.04
N LEU A 164 0.80 15.79 -17.22
CA LEU A 164 0.29 14.87 -18.24
C LEU A 164 0.72 15.31 -19.65
N ILE A 165 0.56 16.59 -20.00
CA ILE A 165 0.94 17.12 -21.31
C ILE A 165 2.44 16.98 -21.55
N ILE A 166 3.26 17.27 -20.54
CA ILE A 166 4.72 17.10 -20.62
C ILE A 166 5.06 15.64 -20.86
N GLU A 167 4.42 14.72 -20.13
CA GLU A 167 4.74 13.31 -20.22
C GLU A 167 4.33 12.71 -21.55
N ILE A 168 3.19 13.11 -22.11
CA ILE A 168 2.76 12.71 -23.45
C ILE A 168 3.77 13.18 -24.51
N LYS A 169 4.26 14.42 -24.43
CA LYS A 169 5.30 14.92 -25.34
C LYS A 169 6.60 14.12 -25.21
N LEU A 170 6.98 13.76 -23.99
CA LEU A 170 8.18 12.97 -23.71
C LEU A 170 8.06 11.53 -24.26
N LEU A 171 6.88 10.93 -24.08
CA LEU A 171 6.55 9.59 -24.58
C LEU A 171 6.59 9.56 -26.11
N ILE A 172 6.01 10.54 -26.79
CA ILE A 172 6.06 10.63 -28.27
C ILE A 172 7.51 10.71 -28.77
N LYS A 173 8.37 11.46 -28.07
CA LYS A 173 9.78 11.62 -28.45
C LYS A 173 10.63 10.37 -28.22
N LEU A 174 10.45 9.70 -27.07
CA LEU A 174 11.28 8.56 -26.64
C LEU A 174 10.72 7.19 -27.04
N LYS A 175 9.44 7.10 -27.43
CA LYS A 175 8.73 5.87 -27.83
C LYS A 175 8.97 4.73 -26.83
N LEU A 176 9.56 3.61 -27.27
CA LEU A 176 9.81 2.44 -26.42
C LEU A 176 10.93 2.66 -25.40
N LYS A 177 11.89 3.56 -25.67
CA LYS A 177 12.99 3.84 -24.74
C LYS A 177 12.49 4.45 -23.43
N TYR A 178 11.33 5.11 -23.48
CA TYR A 178 10.66 5.70 -22.33
C TYR A 178 10.39 4.68 -21.21
N PHE A 179 9.90 3.49 -21.55
CA PHE A 179 9.55 2.46 -20.56
C PHE A 179 10.77 1.80 -19.90
N TYR A 180 11.97 1.99 -20.45
CA TYR A 180 13.21 1.51 -19.85
C TYR A 180 13.87 2.55 -18.93
N GLU A 181 13.44 3.81 -18.99
CA GLU A 181 14.00 4.85 -18.12
C GLU A 181 13.32 4.86 -16.76
N PHE A 182 14.07 4.49 -15.72
CA PHE A 182 13.60 4.47 -14.32
C PHE A 182 12.82 5.73 -13.91
N TRP A 183 13.30 6.91 -14.31
CA TRP A 183 12.66 8.18 -13.96
C TRP A 183 11.33 8.42 -14.64
N SER A 184 11.17 7.93 -15.88
CA SER A 184 9.90 7.99 -16.62
C SER A 184 8.87 7.05 -16.03
N ILE A 185 9.29 5.88 -15.52
CA ILE A 185 8.41 4.96 -14.79
C ILE A 185 7.86 5.64 -13.52
N ILE A 186 8.73 6.25 -12.70
CA ILE A 186 8.30 6.95 -11.48
C ILE A 186 7.33 8.09 -11.82
N GLN A 187 7.62 8.87 -12.87
CA GLN A 187 6.74 9.97 -13.29
C GLN A 187 5.38 9.47 -13.80
N THR A 188 5.37 8.36 -14.53
CA THR A 188 4.14 7.68 -14.97
C THR A 188 3.34 7.19 -13.77
N GLY A 189 4.02 6.64 -12.75
CA GLY A 189 3.41 6.24 -11.48
C GLY A 189 2.66 7.39 -10.82
N ILE A 190 3.32 8.54 -10.64
CA ILE A 190 2.70 9.75 -10.05
C ILE A 190 1.45 10.17 -10.84
N ILE A 191 1.54 10.26 -12.17
CA ILE A 191 0.42 10.69 -13.01
C ILE A 191 -0.73 9.68 -12.94
N SER A 192 -0.44 8.38 -13.02
CA SER A 192 -1.45 7.33 -12.95
C SER A 192 -2.19 7.34 -11.61
N CYS A 193 -1.47 7.37 -10.48
CA CYS A 193 -2.08 7.46 -9.15
C CYS A 193 -2.88 8.76 -8.99
N SER A 194 -2.40 9.89 -9.54
CA SER A 194 -3.11 11.18 -9.46
C SER A 194 -4.42 11.17 -10.25
N ILE A 195 -4.43 10.63 -11.48
CA ILE A 195 -5.65 10.52 -12.30
C ILE A 195 -6.66 9.60 -11.64
N THR A 196 -6.22 8.41 -11.19
CA THR A 196 -7.10 7.48 -10.48
C THR A 196 -7.66 8.10 -9.21
N SER A 197 -6.84 8.86 -8.45
CA SER A 197 -7.30 9.59 -7.25
C SER A 197 -8.39 10.61 -7.59
N ILE A 198 -8.26 11.37 -8.69
CA ILE A 198 -9.27 12.34 -9.12
C ILE A 198 -10.57 11.63 -9.51
N ILE A 199 -10.50 10.51 -10.24
CA ILE A 199 -11.68 9.73 -10.64
C ILE A 199 -12.43 9.22 -9.41
N ILE A 200 -11.70 8.62 -8.46
CA ILE A 200 -12.27 8.11 -7.21
C ILE A 200 -12.82 9.24 -6.34
N TYR A 201 -12.15 10.40 -6.30
CA TYR A 201 -12.63 11.58 -5.58
C TYR A 201 -13.98 12.09 -6.14
N ILE A 202 -14.14 12.13 -7.48
CA ILE A 202 -15.39 12.51 -8.12
C ILE A 202 -16.50 11.49 -7.81
N TRP A 203 -16.16 10.20 -7.82
CA TRP A 203 -17.12 9.15 -7.45
C TRP A 203 -17.56 9.30 -5.99
N ARG A 204 -16.60 9.46 -5.07
CA ARG A 204 -16.85 9.74 -3.65
C ARG A 204 -17.77 10.96 -3.47
N PHE A 205 -17.55 12.03 -4.21
CA PHE A 205 -18.38 13.23 -4.17
C PHE A 205 -19.84 12.97 -4.59
N LYS A 206 -20.05 12.19 -5.67
CA LYS A 206 -21.40 11.79 -6.09
C LYS A 206 -22.10 10.96 -5.02
N GLU A 207 -21.35 10.04 -4.42
CA GLU A 207 -21.87 9.14 -3.39
C GLU A 207 -22.29 9.90 -2.13
N TYR A 208 -21.46 10.85 -1.67
CA TYR A 208 -21.81 11.75 -0.57
C TYR A 208 -23.11 12.51 -0.83
N ASN A 209 -23.30 13.02 -2.04
CA ASN A 209 -24.53 13.76 -2.37
C ASN A 209 -25.77 12.85 -2.35
N ARG A 210 -25.65 11.60 -2.81
CA ARG A 210 -26.72 10.61 -2.77
C ARG A 210 -27.13 10.26 -1.32
N LEU A 211 -26.15 10.01 -0.46
CA LEU A 211 -26.43 9.68 0.95
C LEU A 211 -26.98 10.89 1.71
N SER A 212 -26.47 12.08 1.44
CA SER A 212 -26.96 13.33 2.04
C SER A 212 -28.43 13.59 1.68
N SER A 213 -28.81 13.41 0.40
CA SER A 213 -30.21 13.55 0.00
C SER A 213 -31.10 12.49 0.64
N LEU A 214 -30.64 11.24 0.72
CA LEU A 214 -31.40 10.16 1.36
C LEU A 214 -31.63 10.42 2.86
N PHE A 215 -30.61 10.93 3.55
CA PHE A 215 -30.71 11.28 4.97
C PHE A 215 -31.71 12.43 5.20
N LEU A 216 -31.73 13.42 4.31
CA LEU A 216 -32.68 14.54 4.36
C LEU A 216 -34.12 14.07 4.07
N GLU A 217 -34.32 13.22 3.06
CA GLU A 217 -35.65 12.69 2.69
C GLU A 217 -36.26 11.83 3.81
N THR A 218 -35.43 11.06 4.51
CA THR A 218 -35.86 10.16 5.59
C THR A 218 -35.94 10.84 6.95
N ASN A 219 -35.63 12.15 7.04
CA ASN A 219 -35.49 12.90 8.30
C ASN A 219 -34.59 12.19 9.33
N GLY A 220 -33.60 11.41 8.87
CA GLY A 220 -32.70 10.64 9.71
C GLY A 220 -33.33 9.43 10.44
N TYR A 221 -34.54 9.00 10.08
CA TYR A 221 -35.18 7.82 10.69
C TYR A 221 -34.75 6.48 10.07
N THR A 222 -34.05 6.51 8.94
CA THR A 222 -33.53 5.31 8.26
C THR A 222 -32.02 5.23 8.48
N TYR A 223 -31.53 4.02 8.74
CA TYR A 223 -30.10 3.77 8.81
C TYR A 223 -29.46 3.98 7.44
N VAL A 224 -28.36 4.75 7.40
CA VAL A 224 -27.60 5.00 6.19
C VAL A 224 -26.26 4.29 6.30
N ASN A 225 -26.01 3.35 5.39
CA ASN A 225 -24.76 2.61 5.37
C ASN A 225 -23.61 3.50 4.86
N LEU A 226 -22.60 3.72 5.70
CA LEU A 226 -21.41 4.52 5.36
C LEU A 226 -20.19 3.69 5.00
N GLN A 227 -20.28 2.36 5.08
CA GLN A 227 -19.18 1.42 4.88
C GLN A 227 -18.53 1.61 3.50
N MET A 228 -19.33 1.79 2.44
CA MET A 228 -18.80 1.98 1.09
C MET A 228 -17.96 3.24 0.96
N ILE A 229 -18.41 4.33 1.57
CA ILE A 229 -17.69 5.59 1.54
C ILE A 229 -16.35 5.45 2.26
N ALA A 230 -16.33 4.72 3.37
CA ALA A 230 -15.11 4.47 4.11
C ALA A 230 -14.07 3.69 3.29
N TYR A 231 -14.49 2.62 2.60
CA TYR A 231 -13.60 1.92 1.67
C TYR A 231 -13.08 2.82 0.55
N VAL A 232 -13.94 3.67 -0.02
CA VAL A 232 -13.52 4.63 -1.06
C VAL A 232 -12.48 5.61 -0.51
N ASP A 233 -12.62 6.03 0.75
CA ASP A 233 -11.67 6.91 1.42
C ASP A 233 -10.32 6.23 1.70
N ASP A 234 -10.31 4.96 2.10
CA ASP A 234 -9.07 4.19 2.26
C ASP A 234 -8.31 4.03 0.95
N VAL A 235 -9.04 3.71 -0.13
CA VAL A 235 -8.43 3.55 -1.46
C VAL A 235 -7.85 4.89 -1.91
N LEU A 236 -8.57 5.99 -1.71
CA LEU A 236 -8.07 7.32 -2.02
C LEU A 236 -6.82 7.65 -1.17
N THR A 237 -6.86 7.40 0.13
CA THR A 237 -5.74 7.64 1.04
C THR A 237 -4.52 6.82 0.64
N SER A 238 -4.71 5.55 0.26
CA SER A 238 -3.67 4.67 -0.24
C SER A 238 -3.05 5.20 -1.54
N LEU A 239 -3.87 5.64 -2.50
CA LEU A 239 -3.40 6.22 -3.76
C LEU A 239 -2.62 7.52 -3.54
N LEU A 240 -3.08 8.39 -2.64
CA LEU A 240 -2.35 9.59 -2.23
C LEU A 240 -1.02 9.24 -1.56
N GLY A 241 -1.01 8.19 -0.73
CA GLY A 241 0.20 7.62 -0.16
C GLY A 241 1.22 7.18 -1.23
N PHE A 242 0.76 6.47 -2.26
CA PHE A 242 1.61 6.10 -3.41
C PHE A 242 2.09 7.33 -4.19
N CYS A 243 1.25 8.34 -4.40
CA CYS A 243 1.66 9.62 -4.99
C CYS A 243 2.79 10.28 -4.18
N CYS A 244 2.65 10.36 -2.85
CA CYS A 244 3.66 10.90 -1.96
C CYS A 244 4.95 10.07 -1.97
N PHE A 245 4.83 8.74 -2.00
CA PHE A 245 5.97 7.82 -2.09
C PHE A 245 6.78 8.07 -3.38
N PHE A 246 6.13 8.04 -4.54
CA PHE A 246 6.80 8.32 -5.81
C PHE A 246 7.32 9.76 -5.89
N GLY A 247 6.58 10.73 -5.34
CA GLY A 247 7.01 12.12 -5.21
C GLY A 247 8.29 12.25 -4.39
N THR A 248 8.42 11.50 -3.31
CA THR A 248 9.62 11.44 -2.46
C THR A 248 10.80 10.83 -3.21
N ILE A 249 10.60 9.74 -3.96
CA ILE A 249 11.64 9.17 -4.83
C ILE A 249 12.07 10.19 -5.89
N LYS A 250 11.12 10.92 -6.48
CA LYS A 250 11.41 11.97 -7.46
C LYS A 250 12.16 13.14 -6.81
N PHE A 251 11.89 13.46 -5.55
CA PHE A 251 12.64 14.46 -4.80
C PHE A 251 14.13 14.12 -4.73
N ILE A 252 14.49 12.84 -4.53
CA ILE A 252 15.89 12.37 -4.56
C ILE A 252 16.58 12.72 -5.89
N LYS A 253 15.87 12.76 -7.02
CA LYS A 253 16.42 13.20 -8.32
C LYS A 253 16.95 14.63 -8.24
N PHE A 254 16.23 15.52 -7.57
CA PHE A 254 16.60 16.93 -7.44
C PHE A 254 17.75 17.12 -6.45
N ILE A 255 17.89 16.30 -5.40
CA ILE A 255 19.00 16.43 -4.44
C ILE A 255 20.34 15.91 -5.02
N ARG A 256 20.36 15.35 -6.25
CA ARG A 256 21.60 14.92 -6.93
C ARG A 256 22.62 16.05 -7.21
N PHE A 257 22.28 17.31 -6.96
CA PHE A 257 23.25 18.39 -6.98
C PHE A 257 24.32 18.24 -5.88
N ASN A 258 24.01 17.56 -4.78
CA ASN A 258 24.99 17.26 -3.75
C ASN A 258 25.96 16.16 -4.26
N LYS A 259 27.26 16.48 -4.31
CA LYS A 259 28.33 15.56 -4.77
C LYS A 259 28.29 14.23 -4.03
N SER A 260 28.12 14.24 -2.70
CA SER A 260 28.07 13.02 -1.88
C SER A 260 26.87 12.13 -2.24
N LEU A 261 25.69 12.72 -2.43
CA LEU A 261 24.49 11.96 -2.81
C LEU A 261 24.55 11.45 -4.25
N ARG A 262 25.14 12.21 -5.18
CA ARG A 262 25.37 11.76 -6.55
C ARG A 262 26.28 10.53 -6.60
N ILE A 263 27.37 10.57 -5.84
CA ILE A 263 28.32 9.46 -5.69
C ILE A 263 27.60 8.22 -5.15
N PHE A 264 26.82 8.37 -4.08
CA PHE A 264 26.03 7.28 -3.49
C PHE A 264 25.10 6.63 -4.52
N VAL A 265 24.33 7.43 -5.26
CA VAL A 265 23.39 6.91 -6.28
C VAL A 265 24.12 6.24 -7.46
N GLN A 266 25.27 6.75 -7.88
CA GLN A 266 26.09 6.12 -8.91
C GLN A 266 26.66 4.77 -8.45
N THR A 267 27.09 4.69 -7.19
CA THR A 267 27.53 3.45 -6.56
C THR A 267 26.41 2.42 -6.60
N LEU A 268 25.21 2.79 -6.11
CA LEU A 268 24.04 1.92 -6.12
C LEU A 268 23.70 1.41 -7.53
N LYS A 269 23.79 2.29 -8.54
CA LYS A 269 23.55 1.91 -9.94
C LYS A 269 24.58 0.92 -10.46
N TYR A 270 25.86 1.11 -10.11
CA TYR A 270 26.94 0.21 -10.51
C TYR A 270 26.74 -1.18 -9.90
N VAL A 271 26.35 -1.26 -8.63
CA VAL A 271 26.16 -2.53 -7.93
C VAL A 271 24.79 -3.18 -8.15
N THR A 272 23.87 -2.54 -8.88
CA THR A 272 22.47 -3.00 -9.00
C THR A 272 22.36 -4.44 -9.51
N LYS A 273 23.15 -4.83 -10.53
CA LYS A 273 23.12 -6.20 -11.08
C LYS A 273 23.48 -7.25 -10.02
N GLU A 274 24.37 -6.90 -9.10
CA GLU A 274 24.87 -7.79 -8.06
C GLU A 274 23.92 -7.85 -6.87
N LEU A 275 23.33 -6.72 -6.50
CA LEU A 275 22.23 -6.66 -5.54
C LEU A 275 21.04 -7.51 -5.99
N ILE A 276 20.72 -7.52 -7.29
CA ILE A 276 19.67 -8.39 -7.85
C ILE A 276 20.05 -9.87 -7.67
N SER A 277 21.29 -10.26 -7.97
CA SER A 277 21.77 -11.63 -7.76
C SER A 277 21.73 -12.06 -6.29
N PHE A 278 22.17 -11.19 -5.38
CA PHE A 278 22.09 -11.41 -3.94
C PHE A 278 20.65 -11.53 -3.44
N SER A 279 19.77 -10.64 -3.92
CA SER A 279 18.34 -10.66 -3.58
C SER A 279 17.67 -11.96 -4.03
N LEU A 280 18.01 -12.48 -5.21
CA LEU A 280 17.52 -13.78 -5.70
C LEU A 280 17.97 -14.92 -4.77
N MET A 281 19.25 -14.97 -4.41
CA MET A 281 19.77 -15.97 -3.47
C MET A 281 19.09 -15.88 -2.10
N PHE A 282 18.92 -14.66 -1.56
CA PHE A 282 18.19 -14.42 -0.32
C PHE A 282 16.75 -14.91 -0.42
N SER A 283 16.06 -14.61 -1.53
CA SER A 283 14.66 -14.97 -1.74
C SER A 283 14.47 -16.49 -1.74
N ILE A 284 15.37 -17.26 -2.35
CA ILE A 284 15.31 -18.73 -2.33
C ILE A 284 15.42 -19.26 -0.89
N VAL A 285 16.40 -18.79 -0.13
CA VAL A 285 16.61 -19.23 1.26
C VAL A 285 15.44 -18.80 2.14
N PHE A 286 14.98 -17.55 2.00
CA PHE A 286 13.85 -17.01 2.73
C PHE A 286 12.57 -17.79 2.44
N MET A 287 12.29 -18.13 1.17
CA MET A 287 11.13 -18.95 0.80
C MET A 287 11.21 -20.38 1.35
N ALA A 288 12.42 -20.97 1.42
CA ALA A 288 12.61 -22.28 2.04
C ALA A 288 12.27 -22.25 3.53
N PHE A 289 12.72 -21.22 4.25
CA PHE A 289 12.33 -21.03 5.66
C PHE A 289 10.86 -20.67 5.82
N LEU A 290 10.30 -19.84 4.95
CA LEU A 290 8.87 -19.52 4.95
C LEU A 290 8.02 -20.79 4.85
N ALA A 291 8.34 -21.67 3.91
CA ALA A 291 7.66 -22.95 3.77
C ALA A 291 7.86 -23.86 5.00
N LEU A 292 9.08 -23.92 5.55
CA LEU A 292 9.39 -24.71 6.73
C LEU A 292 8.61 -24.23 7.97
N PHE A 293 8.61 -22.92 8.25
CA PHE A 293 7.91 -22.36 9.41
C PHE A 293 6.40 -22.51 9.28
N TYR A 294 5.86 -22.27 8.09
CA TYR A 294 4.44 -22.49 7.81
C TYR A 294 4.06 -23.95 8.05
N LEU A 295 4.80 -24.91 7.48
CA LEU A 295 4.45 -26.33 7.63
C LEU A 295 4.62 -26.87 9.05
N LEU A 296 5.61 -26.38 9.81
CA LEU A 296 5.86 -26.84 11.18
C LEU A 296 4.93 -26.20 12.21
N PHE A 297 4.61 -24.91 12.05
CA PHE A 297 4.00 -24.11 13.12
C PHE A 297 2.62 -23.52 12.78
N ASN A 298 2.05 -23.76 11.60
CA ASN A 298 0.72 -23.25 11.22
C ASN A 298 -0.38 -23.61 12.24
N SER A 299 -0.37 -24.83 12.78
CA SER A 299 -1.36 -25.25 13.78
C SER A 299 -1.11 -24.72 15.19
N SER A 300 0.09 -24.22 15.48
CA SER A 300 0.54 -23.91 16.85
C SER A 300 0.72 -22.42 17.10
N ILE A 301 1.11 -21.64 16.08
CA ILE A 301 1.42 -20.22 16.18
C ILE A 301 0.50 -19.45 15.24
N ALA A 302 -0.28 -18.50 15.77
CA ALA A 302 -1.21 -17.69 14.98
C ALA A 302 -0.52 -16.90 13.85
N SER A 303 0.69 -16.41 14.09
CA SER A 303 1.52 -15.73 13.08
C SER A 303 1.94 -16.64 11.91
N CYS A 304 1.86 -17.96 12.07
CA CYS A 304 2.12 -18.95 11.01
C CYS A 304 0.85 -19.43 10.30
N SER A 305 -0.32 -18.87 10.60
CA SER A 305 -1.62 -19.31 10.06
C SER A 305 -1.75 -19.19 8.54
N SER A 306 -1.13 -18.15 7.97
CA SER A 306 -1.09 -17.92 6.53
C SER A 306 0.36 -17.73 6.06
N LEU A 307 0.63 -18.01 4.78
CA LEU A 307 1.95 -17.77 4.20
C LEU A 307 2.37 -16.30 4.31
N LEU A 308 1.43 -15.36 4.17
CA LEU A 308 1.71 -13.92 4.25
C LEU A 308 2.05 -13.50 5.69
N SER A 309 1.26 -13.95 6.67
CA SER A 309 1.51 -13.72 8.10
C SER A 309 2.85 -14.34 8.51
N THR A 310 3.16 -15.54 8.00
CA THR A 310 4.45 -16.20 8.24
C THR A 310 5.60 -15.37 7.68
N ALA A 311 5.42 -14.78 6.48
CA ALA A 311 6.42 -13.88 5.89
C ALA A 311 6.65 -12.65 6.76
N GLN A 312 5.57 -12.01 7.24
CA GLN A 312 5.62 -10.85 8.13
C GLN A 312 6.38 -11.19 9.42
N MET A 313 6.02 -12.30 10.07
CA MET A 313 6.70 -12.81 11.26
C MET A 313 8.19 -13.08 11.02
N LEU A 314 8.57 -13.67 9.88
CA LEU A 314 9.97 -13.89 9.55
C LEU A 314 10.73 -12.57 9.35
N PHE A 315 10.12 -11.55 8.75
CA PHE A 315 10.72 -10.22 8.66
C PHE A 315 10.85 -9.56 10.04
N GLU A 316 9.84 -9.62 10.90
CA GLU A 316 9.91 -9.14 12.28
C GLU A 316 11.00 -9.87 13.08
N THR A 317 11.15 -11.17 12.83
CA THR A 317 12.22 -11.97 13.42
C THR A 317 13.60 -11.50 12.96
N THR A 318 13.77 -11.07 11.70
CA THR A 318 15.04 -10.47 11.25
C THR A 318 15.34 -9.12 11.91
N LEU A 319 14.32 -8.37 12.31
CA LEU A 319 14.44 -7.13 13.08
C LEU A 319 14.59 -7.38 14.59
N MET A 320 14.57 -8.65 15.02
CA MET A 320 14.64 -9.07 16.42
C MET A 320 13.50 -8.49 17.29
N SER A 321 12.35 -8.21 16.68
CA SER A 321 11.18 -7.67 17.36
C SER A 321 10.17 -8.73 17.82
N PHE A 322 10.38 -9.99 17.45
CA PHE A 322 9.45 -11.09 17.70
C PHE A 322 9.72 -11.79 19.05
N ASP A 323 8.65 -12.27 19.70
CA ASP A 323 8.75 -12.96 20.99
C ASP A 323 9.19 -14.43 20.81
N VAL A 324 10.38 -14.76 21.31
CA VAL A 324 10.96 -16.10 21.20
C VAL A 324 10.15 -17.13 22.01
N THR A 325 9.33 -16.68 22.98
CA THR A 325 8.51 -17.58 23.80
C THR A 325 7.52 -18.40 22.98
N ASP A 326 7.00 -17.83 21.89
CA ASP A 326 6.01 -18.49 21.04
C ASP A 326 6.59 -19.73 20.35
N PHE A 327 7.86 -19.67 19.93
CA PHE A 327 8.56 -20.82 19.37
C PHE A 327 8.85 -21.89 20.41
N THR A 328 9.26 -21.50 21.62
CA THR A 328 9.50 -22.46 22.71
C THR A 328 8.21 -23.12 23.19
N GLY A 329 7.08 -22.41 23.10
CA GLY A 329 5.74 -22.90 23.47
C GLY A 329 5.18 -23.89 22.44
N ALA A 330 5.47 -23.69 21.15
CA ALA A 330 5.04 -24.59 20.10
C ALA A 330 5.79 -25.93 20.13
N ASP A 331 7.12 -25.90 20.17
CA ASP A 331 7.95 -27.09 20.39
C ASP A 331 9.24 -26.70 21.13
N PRO A 332 9.52 -27.29 22.32
CA PRO A 332 10.69 -26.93 23.12
C PRO A 332 12.04 -27.13 22.44
N PHE A 333 12.14 -27.99 21.43
CA PHE A 333 13.38 -28.29 20.73
C PHE A 333 13.38 -27.73 19.31
N LEU A 334 12.37 -28.06 18.52
CA LEU A 334 12.28 -27.72 17.11
C LEU A 334 12.10 -26.21 16.90
N GLY A 335 11.31 -25.54 17.75
CA GLY A 335 11.11 -24.10 17.70
C GLY A 335 12.42 -23.31 17.80
N PRO A 336 13.16 -23.43 18.92
CA PRO A 336 14.46 -22.77 19.10
C PRO A 336 15.49 -23.17 18.05
N PHE A 337 15.50 -24.43 17.61
CA PHE A 337 16.40 -24.90 16.57
C PHE A 337 16.13 -24.21 15.23
N CYS A 338 14.87 -24.17 14.78
CA CYS A 338 14.48 -23.50 13.54
C CYS A 338 14.73 -22.00 13.60
N PHE A 339 14.42 -21.35 14.73
CA PHE A 339 14.71 -19.94 14.96
C PHE A 339 16.21 -19.64 14.86
N PHE A 340 17.05 -20.39 15.60
CA PHE A 340 18.51 -20.22 15.57
C PHE A 340 19.07 -20.45 14.16
N ASN A 341 18.57 -21.47 13.46
CA ASN A 341 18.99 -21.79 12.11
C ASN A 341 18.62 -20.65 11.13
N PHE A 342 17.37 -20.18 11.17
CA PHE A 342 16.92 -19.03 10.37
C PHE A 342 17.77 -17.80 10.65
N TYR A 343 17.95 -17.43 11.92
CA TYR A 343 18.75 -16.27 12.30
C TYR A 343 20.21 -16.40 11.85
N TYR A 344 20.80 -17.58 11.99
CA TYR A 344 22.16 -17.86 11.52
C TYR A 344 22.30 -17.70 10.00
N TYR A 345 21.38 -18.24 9.20
CA TYR A 345 21.45 -18.15 7.75
C TYR A 345 21.03 -16.77 7.23
N CYS A 346 19.86 -16.27 7.61
CA CYS A 346 19.30 -15.03 7.09
C CYS A 346 19.95 -13.77 7.66
N CYS A 347 20.37 -13.76 8.94
CA CYS A 347 21.04 -12.59 9.51
C CYS A 347 22.56 -12.75 9.40
N PHE A 348 23.18 -13.76 10.01
CA PHE A 348 24.65 -13.82 10.06
C PHE A 348 25.30 -14.15 8.70
N ARG A 349 24.90 -15.24 8.03
CA ARG A 349 25.54 -15.66 6.77
C ARG A 349 25.25 -14.67 5.65
N MET A 350 24.01 -14.23 5.48
CA MET A 350 23.65 -13.28 4.43
C MET A 350 24.25 -11.89 4.67
N LEU A 351 24.22 -11.37 5.91
CA LEU A 351 24.88 -10.09 6.21
C LEU A 351 26.39 -10.21 6.04
N LYS A 352 27.01 -11.32 6.47
CA LYS A 352 28.44 -11.55 6.22
C LYS A 352 28.76 -11.61 4.74
N ASN A 353 27.96 -12.30 3.94
CA ASN A 353 28.15 -12.36 2.48
C ASN A 353 27.97 -10.98 1.86
N PHE A 354 26.98 -10.21 2.31
CA PHE A 354 26.74 -8.84 1.88
C PHE A 354 27.89 -7.90 2.26
N LEU A 355 28.37 -7.96 3.50
CA LEU A 355 29.50 -7.15 3.99
C LEU A 355 30.83 -7.54 3.34
N ASN A 356 31.08 -8.84 3.15
CA ASN A 356 32.26 -9.30 2.45
C ASN A 356 32.22 -8.84 0.99
N TRP A 357 31.05 -8.89 0.36
CA TRP A 357 30.84 -8.36 -0.98
C TRP A 357 31.10 -6.83 -1.05
N THR A 358 30.59 -6.04 -0.10
CA THR A 358 30.88 -4.58 -0.08
C THR A 358 32.35 -4.29 0.17
N HIS A 359 33.00 -5.03 1.08
CA HIS A 359 34.40 -4.85 1.43
C HIS A 359 35.35 -5.23 0.29
N LEU A 360 35.13 -6.36 -0.39
CA LEU A 360 35.97 -6.83 -1.50
C LEU A 360 35.95 -5.89 -2.70
N ARG A 361 34.91 -5.05 -2.84
CA ARG A 361 34.75 -4.16 -4.00
C ARG A 361 34.86 -2.68 -3.72
N ARG A 362 34.88 -2.26 -2.45
CA ARG A 362 35.31 -0.90 -2.07
C ARG A 362 36.56 -0.40 -2.82
N PRO A 363 37.65 -1.19 -2.98
CA PRO A 363 38.83 -0.74 -3.71
C PRO A 363 38.57 -0.47 -5.20
N ASN A 364 37.73 -1.29 -5.87
CA ASN A 364 37.42 -1.07 -7.28
C ASN A 364 36.56 0.18 -7.50
N VAL A 365 35.70 0.54 -6.55
CA VAL A 365 34.91 1.78 -6.66
C VAL A 365 35.81 3.00 -6.40
N GLU A 366 36.73 2.93 -5.44
CA GLU A 366 37.77 3.96 -5.20
C GLU A 366 38.68 4.17 -6.42
N GLU A 367 39.15 3.12 -7.08
CA GLU A 367 39.90 3.24 -8.35
C GLU A 367 39.06 3.89 -9.46
N ILE A 368 37.77 3.52 -9.59
CA ILE A 368 36.86 4.15 -10.56
C ILE A 368 36.65 5.63 -10.21
N TYR A 369 36.62 6.00 -8.93
CA TYR A 369 36.53 7.39 -8.48
C TYR A 369 37.80 8.17 -8.79
N GLU A 370 38.98 7.62 -8.51
CA GLU A 370 40.25 8.25 -8.86
C GLU A 370 40.36 8.45 -10.36
N LEU A 371 39.97 7.46 -11.18
CA LEU A 371 39.97 7.57 -12.64
C LEU A 371 38.97 8.62 -13.16
N GLN A 372 37.79 8.76 -12.56
CA GLN A 372 36.82 9.79 -12.92
C GLN A 372 37.24 11.19 -12.48
N ASP A 373 37.81 11.33 -11.28
CA ASP A 373 38.33 12.60 -10.77
C ASP A 373 39.56 13.05 -11.57
N SER A 374 40.44 12.11 -11.93
CA SER A 374 41.59 12.34 -12.82
C SER A 374 41.14 12.83 -14.20
N ARG A 375 40.12 12.20 -14.80
CA ARG A 375 39.54 12.66 -16.07
C ARG A 375 38.92 14.04 -15.98
N MET A 376 38.25 14.35 -14.86
CA MET A 376 37.66 15.67 -14.65
C MET A 376 38.74 16.74 -14.50
N ARG A 377 39.82 16.47 -13.76
CA ARG A 377 40.98 17.37 -13.68
C ARG A 377 41.65 17.57 -15.03
N SER A 378 41.89 16.49 -15.78
CA SER A 378 42.53 16.59 -17.09
C SER A 378 41.72 17.38 -18.11
N HIS A 379 40.39 17.32 -18.03
CA HIS A 379 39.53 18.01 -19.01
C HIS A 379 39.22 19.46 -18.65
N TYR A 380 39.19 19.80 -17.36
CA TYR A 380 38.75 21.13 -16.89
C TYR A 380 39.82 21.93 -16.16
N VAL A 381 40.75 21.29 -15.46
CA VAL A 381 41.72 21.95 -14.57
C VAL A 381 43.08 22.10 -15.26
N ASP A 382 43.62 21.03 -15.84
CA ASP A 382 44.92 21.05 -16.53
C ASP A 382 44.99 22.05 -17.70
N PRO A 383 43.93 22.29 -18.49
CA PRO A 383 43.94 23.32 -19.54
C PRO A 383 43.94 24.75 -19.00
N ILE A 384 43.43 24.96 -17.79
CA ILE A 384 43.36 26.27 -17.12
C ILE A 384 44.67 26.56 -16.39
N GLU A 385 45.25 25.57 -15.70
CA GLU A 385 46.55 25.72 -15.04
C GLU A 385 47.71 25.88 -16.03
N ASN A 386 47.65 25.20 -17.18
CA ASN A 386 48.66 25.36 -18.25
C ASN A 386 48.36 26.52 -19.23
N PHE A 387 47.35 27.34 -18.94
CA PHE A 387 47.00 28.50 -19.78
C PHE A 387 48.09 29.60 -19.78
N PRO A 388 48.70 29.97 -18.63
CA PRO A 388 49.79 30.95 -18.59
C PRO A 388 51.01 30.51 -19.41
N ASP A 389 51.44 29.25 -19.28
CA ASP A 389 52.59 28.70 -20.02
C ASP A 389 52.37 28.71 -21.53
N LYS A 390 51.13 28.48 -21.99
CA LYS A 390 50.77 28.60 -23.41
C LYS A 390 50.77 30.04 -23.90
N ILE A 391 50.42 31.01 -23.06
CA ILE A 391 50.54 32.43 -23.38
C ILE A 391 52.01 32.81 -23.48
N ASP A 392 52.86 32.36 -22.57
CA ASP A 392 54.29 32.66 -22.59
C ASP A 392 54.98 32.08 -23.84
N GLN A 393 54.65 30.84 -24.22
CA GLN A 393 55.13 30.26 -25.49
C GLN A 393 54.65 31.02 -26.72
N PHE A 394 53.41 31.53 -26.70
CA PHE A 394 52.87 32.34 -27.80
C PHE A 394 53.54 33.71 -27.88
N LEU A 395 53.79 34.35 -26.75
CA LEU A 395 54.53 35.62 -26.67
C LEU A 395 55.97 35.45 -27.15
N GLU A 396 56.67 34.37 -26.74
CA GLU A 396 58.00 34.06 -27.27
C GLU A 396 58.01 33.84 -28.79
N ALA A 397 56.97 33.19 -29.33
CA ALA A 397 56.86 32.96 -30.77
C ALA A 397 56.66 34.28 -31.52
N ILE A 398 55.85 35.20 -30.98
CA ILE A 398 55.68 36.55 -31.53
C ILE A 398 56.99 37.33 -31.47
N ASP A 399 57.71 37.28 -30.36
CA ASP A 399 58.99 37.99 -30.21
C ASP A 399 60.03 37.48 -31.21
N ARG A 400 60.09 36.16 -31.47
CA ARG A 400 60.96 35.59 -32.50
C ARG A 400 60.61 36.11 -33.89
N ILE A 401 59.32 36.14 -34.24
CA ILE A 401 58.85 36.66 -35.54
C ILE A 401 59.19 38.14 -35.69
N TYR A 402 58.99 38.93 -34.62
CA TYR A 402 59.33 40.36 -34.63
C TYR A 402 60.83 40.59 -34.79
N ILE A 403 61.67 39.81 -34.11
CA ILE A 403 63.13 39.88 -34.24
C ILE A 403 63.58 39.50 -35.65
N ASP A 404 63.00 38.47 -36.25
CA ASP A 404 63.33 38.06 -37.62
C ASP A 404 62.88 39.09 -38.66
N GLN A 405 61.68 39.68 -38.52
CA GLN A 405 61.26 40.79 -39.39
C GLN A 405 62.14 42.02 -39.21
N LYS A 406 62.58 42.34 -37.99
CA LYS A 406 63.51 43.44 -37.73
C LYS A 406 64.88 43.18 -38.35
N LYS A 407 65.37 41.94 -38.33
CA LYS A 407 66.61 41.54 -39.02
C LYS A 407 66.48 41.67 -40.54
N GLU A 408 65.36 41.27 -41.13
CA GLU A 408 65.05 41.44 -42.56
C GLU A 408 64.99 42.94 -42.96
N LEU A 409 64.30 43.78 -42.17
CA LEU A 409 64.27 45.23 -42.37
C LEU A 409 65.64 45.90 -42.26
N LEU A 410 66.50 45.44 -41.34
CA LEU A 410 67.88 45.91 -41.20
C LEU A 410 68.78 45.48 -42.36
N LYS A 411 68.54 44.30 -42.94
CA LYS A 411 69.22 43.86 -44.17
C LYS A 411 68.80 44.74 -45.36
N LEU A 412 67.51 45.03 -45.51
CA LEU A 412 66.99 45.91 -46.55
C LEU A 412 67.54 47.35 -46.43
N LYS A 413 67.64 47.90 -45.21
CA LYS A 413 68.26 49.22 -44.97
C LYS A 413 69.76 49.28 -45.28
N ARG A 414 70.49 48.16 -45.19
CA ARG A 414 71.91 48.08 -45.58
C ARG A 414 72.10 47.86 -47.09
N ALA A 415 71.04 47.44 -47.80
CA ALA A 415 71.08 47.17 -49.23
C ALA A 415 70.78 48.41 -50.11
N GLY A 416 70.44 49.57 -49.52
CA GLY A 416 70.36 50.84 -50.24
C GLY A 416 69.18 50.97 -51.21
N VAL A 417 67.97 50.63 -50.76
CA VAL A 417 66.70 51.07 -51.37
C VAL A 417 66.00 52.04 -50.43
#